data_AF-A0A7C4U5B5-F1
#
_entry.id   AF-A0A7C4U5B5-F1
#
_cell.length_a   1.000
_cell.length_b   1.000
_cell.length_c   1.000
_cell.angle_alpha   90.00
_cell.angle_beta   90.00
_cell.angle_gamma   90.00
#
_symmetry.space_group_name_H-M   'P 1'
#
loop_
_entity.id
_entity.type
_entity.pdbx_description
1 polymer ?
#
loop_
_entity_poly.entity_id
_entity_poly.type
_entity_poly.pdbx_seq_one_letter_code
_entity_poly.pdbx_strand_id
1 'polypeptide(L)'
;MSNLQISLKKAVNNIFHSKWFILKAVIFGASWLFLPWWASFLVAIYFYFFPIFHPDKLLITFLAFLFLTAIQKPDILFAIVFSIVFYYILLVKDLLLINRKFAMETLTLSISFFLIRDFFMNYGIEKWNLILSFFFSAIVGLLVYGMISFFKEYNLERKDNLSKIIPWIMFFLLWELILVGIFIPINFIYQSIIVFIGFTFFYELIMGYFWNELSRERIFIISSALFSLMVLFLFSAPWF
;
A
#
# COMPACT_ATOMS: atom_id res chain seq x y z
N MET A 1 -1.94 -33.86 -34.73
CA MET A 1 -2.78 -33.29 -33.64
C MET A 1 -2.45 -31.82 -33.52
N SER A 2 -3.39 -30.97 -33.95
CA SER A 2 -3.14 -29.59 -34.36
C SER A 2 -3.11 -28.62 -33.18
N ASN A 3 -2.35 -27.52 -33.32
CA ASN A 3 -2.23 -26.41 -32.36
C ASN A 3 -3.59 -25.88 -31.82
N LEU A 4 -4.69 -26.13 -32.54
CA LEU A 4 -6.07 -25.85 -32.14
C LEU A 4 -6.55 -26.67 -30.92
N GLN A 5 -6.19 -27.96 -30.82
CA GLN A 5 -6.56 -28.77 -29.64
C GLN A 5 -5.79 -28.32 -28.39
N ILE A 6 -4.55 -27.86 -28.56
CA ILE A 6 -3.71 -27.34 -27.47
C ILE A 6 -4.26 -25.98 -26.99
N SER A 7 -4.69 -25.10 -27.91
CA SER A 7 -5.25 -23.80 -27.52
C SER A 7 -6.61 -23.92 -26.84
N LEU A 8 -7.49 -24.81 -27.33
CA LEU A 8 -8.80 -25.07 -26.71
C LEU A 8 -8.66 -25.68 -25.31
N LYS A 9 -7.76 -26.65 -25.13
CA LYS A 9 -7.53 -27.27 -23.82
C LYS A 9 -6.96 -26.26 -22.81
N LYS A 10 -6.10 -25.35 -23.27
CA LYS A 10 -5.54 -24.25 -22.45
C LYS A 10 -6.60 -23.20 -22.09
N ALA A 11 -7.49 -22.85 -23.02
CA ALA A 11 -8.59 -21.92 -22.78
C ALA A 11 -9.64 -22.49 -21.80
N VAL A 12 -10.04 -23.75 -21.97
CA VAL A 12 -10.97 -24.43 -21.06
C VAL A 12 -10.38 -24.53 -19.66
N ASN A 13 -9.09 -24.90 -19.53
CA ASN A 13 -8.45 -24.98 -18.22
C ASN A 13 -8.35 -23.61 -17.52
N ASN A 14 -8.11 -22.52 -18.26
CA ASN A 14 -8.13 -21.16 -17.73
C ASN A 14 -9.52 -20.73 -17.22
N ILE A 15 -10.59 -21.13 -17.91
CA ILE A 15 -11.97 -20.81 -17.49
C ILE A 15 -12.33 -21.56 -16.19
N PHE A 16 -11.97 -22.83 -16.08
CA PHE A 16 -12.21 -23.61 -14.85
C PHE A 16 -11.41 -23.04 -13.66
N HIS A 17 -10.16 -22.66 -13.87
CA HIS A 17 -9.35 -22.01 -12.84
C HIS A 17 -9.94 -20.66 -12.40
N SER A 18 -10.39 -19.81 -13.33
CA SER A 18 -10.99 -18.50 -13.02
C SER A 18 -12.25 -18.63 -12.14
N LYS A 19 -13.13 -19.59 -12.45
CA LYS A 19 -14.35 -19.84 -11.64
C LYS A 19 -14.02 -20.23 -10.20
N TRP A 20 -12.94 -20.98 -9.99
CA TRP A 20 -12.51 -21.39 -8.65
C TRP A 20 -12.02 -20.21 -7.80
N PHE A 21 -11.34 -19.24 -8.42
CA PHE A 21 -10.92 -18.01 -7.71
C PHE A 21 -12.09 -17.11 -7.36
N ILE A 22 -13.09 -16.99 -8.24
CA ILE A 22 -14.33 -16.26 -7.95
C ILE A 22 -15.01 -16.87 -6.72
N LEU A 23 -15.13 -18.20 -6.68
CA LEU A 23 -15.71 -18.91 -5.54
C LEU A 23 -14.95 -18.59 -4.24
N LYS A 24 -13.61 -18.70 -4.23
CA LYS A 24 -12.79 -18.37 -3.06
C LYS A 24 -12.99 -16.93 -2.59
N ALA A 25 -13.08 -15.99 -3.53
CA ALA A 25 -13.31 -14.59 -3.23
C ALA A 25 -14.67 -14.33 -2.60
N VAL A 26 -15.73 -14.94 -3.15
CA VAL A 26 -17.08 -14.86 -2.59
C VAL A 26 -17.14 -15.49 -1.20
N ILE A 27 -16.51 -16.66 -1.00
CA ILE A 27 -16.44 -17.31 0.31
C ILE A 27 -15.69 -16.42 1.31
N PHE A 28 -14.59 -15.80 0.89
CA PHE A 28 -13.87 -14.85 1.73
C PHE A 28 -14.76 -13.66 2.14
N GLY A 29 -15.43 -12.99 1.19
CA GLY A 29 -16.33 -11.87 1.51
C GLY A 29 -17.48 -12.26 2.43
N ALA A 30 -18.09 -13.41 2.19
CA ALA A 30 -19.13 -13.95 3.07
C ALA A 30 -18.56 -14.26 4.47
N SER A 31 -17.38 -14.88 4.54
CA SER A 31 -16.72 -15.17 5.82
C SER A 31 -16.43 -13.90 6.60
N TRP A 32 -16.04 -12.82 5.92
CA TRP A 32 -15.72 -11.54 6.55
C TRP A 32 -16.97 -10.83 7.09
N LEU A 33 -18.12 -10.99 6.42
CA LEU A 33 -19.40 -10.44 6.90
C LEU A 33 -19.98 -11.19 8.09
N PHE A 34 -19.93 -12.52 8.07
CA PHE A 34 -20.70 -13.36 9.00
C PHE A 34 -19.87 -13.93 10.15
N LEU A 35 -18.54 -14.02 10.01
CA LEU A 35 -17.67 -14.58 11.04
C LEU A 35 -16.90 -13.49 11.77
N PRO A 36 -16.40 -13.78 12.99
CA PRO A 36 -15.43 -12.91 13.63
C PRO A 36 -14.20 -12.70 12.74
N TRP A 37 -13.58 -11.51 12.86
CA TRP A 37 -12.43 -11.12 12.03
C TRP A 37 -11.30 -12.18 12.00
N TRP A 38 -10.99 -12.82 13.14
CA TRP A 38 -9.95 -13.85 13.24
C TRP A 38 -10.28 -15.10 12.40
N ALA A 39 -11.55 -15.48 12.30
CA ALA A 39 -11.98 -16.65 11.53
C ALA A 39 -11.92 -16.37 10.03
N SER A 40 -12.35 -15.17 9.61
CA SER A 40 -12.20 -14.71 8.23
C SER A 40 -10.73 -14.62 7.80
N PHE A 41 -9.85 -14.18 8.70
CA PHE A 41 -8.39 -14.20 8.49
C PHE A 41 -7.85 -15.60 8.20
N LEU A 42 -8.27 -16.61 8.98
CA LEU A 42 -7.84 -18.00 8.74
C LEU A 42 -8.31 -18.50 7.37
N VAL A 43 -9.53 -18.15 6.95
CA VAL A 43 -10.05 -18.47 5.62
C VAL A 43 -9.21 -17.82 4.52
N ALA A 44 -8.89 -16.53 4.67
CA ALA A 44 -8.07 -15.79 3.72
C ALA A 44 -6.67 -16.38 3.58
N ILE A 45 -6.02 -16.68 4.72
CA ILE A 45 -4.70 -17.31 4.78
C ILE A 45 -4.74 -18.67 4.10
N TYR A 46 -5.72 -19.51 4.44
CA TYR A 46 -5.89 -20.82 3.84
C TYR A 46 -6.04 -20.74 2.31
N PHE A 47 -6.91 -19.87 1.80
CA PHE A 47 -7.11 -19.69 0.36
C PHE A 47 -5.94 -19.03 -0.36
N TYR A 48 -5.18 -18.17 0.33
CA TYR A 48 -3.99 -17.55 -0.22
C TYR A 48 -2.85 -18.56 -0.39
N PHE A 49 -2.57 -19.39 0.62
CA PHE A 49 -1.48 -20.36 0.56
C PHE A 49 -1.83 -21.61 -0.25
N PHE A 50 -3.11 -21.96 -0.41
CA PHE A 50 -3.51 -23.15 -1.15
C PHE A 50 -4.09 -22.81 -2.53
N PRO A 51 -3.54 -23.31 -3.65
CA PRO A 51 -2.31 -24.12 -3.79
C PRO A 51 -1.01 -23.29 -3.65
N ILE A 52 0.08 -23.96 -3.25
CA ILE A 52 1.39 -23.37 -2.95
C ILE A 52 2.09 -22.96 -4.25
N PHE A 53 1.66 -21.84 -4.83
CA PHE A 53 2.34 -21.20 -5.96
C PHE A 53 2.83 -19.82 -5.54
N HIS A 54 4.16 -19.66 -5.54
CA HIS A 54 4.90 -18.38 -5.47
C HIS A 54 4.34 -17.34 -4.48
N PRO A 55 4.17 -17.67 -3.18
CA PRO A 55 3.61 -16.75 -2.19
C PRO A 55 4.48 -15.49 -1.98
N ASP A 56 5.79 -15.59 -2.22
CA ASP A 56 6.76 -14.60 -1.72
C ASP A 56 6.60 -13.20 -2.31
N LYS A 57 6.19 -13.07 -3.58
CA LYS A 57 6.17 -11.76 -4.27
C LYS A 57 4.95 -10.91 -3.94
N LEU A 58 3.87 -11.52 -3.45
CA LEU A 58 2.61 -10.83 -3.12
C LEU A 58 2.30 -10.83 -1.62
N LEU A 59 3.18 -11.42 -0.81
CA LEU A 59 2.94 -11.61 0.61
C LEU A 59 2.74 -10.26 1.32
N ILE A 60 3.55 -9.26 0.99
CA ILE A 60 3.42 -7.91 1.56
C ILE A 60 2.06 -7.28 1.18
N THR A 61 1.67 -7.37 -0.10
CA THR A 61 0.38 -6.85 -0.58
C THR A 61 -0.80 -7.57 0.08
N PHE A 62 -0.68 -8.88 0.28
CA PHE A 62 -1.69 -9.69 0.96
C PHE A 62 -1.78 -9.36 2.45
N LEU A 63 -0.65 -9.17 3.15
CA LEU A 63 -0.63 -8.74 4.55
C LEU A 63 -1.26 -7.35 4.72
N ALA A 64 -0.96 -6.41 3.83
CA ALA A 64 -1.58 -5.08 3.85
C ALA A 64 -3.10 -5.16 3.63
N PHE A 65 -3.55 -6.02 2.71
CA PHE A 65 -4.97 -6.31 2.51
C PHE A 65 -5.63 -6.91 3.76
N LEU A 66 -4.99 -7.90 4.39
CA LEU A 66 -5.49 -8.48 5.64
C LEU A 66 -5.62 -7.41 6.73
N PHE A 67 -4.58 -6.60 6.93
CA PHE A 67 -4.60 -5.50 7.88
C PHE A 67 -5.78 -4.55 7.67
N LEU A 68 -6.04 -4.15 6.42
CA LEU A 68 -7.21 -3.35 6.06
C LEU A 68 -8.53 -4.01 6.46
N THR A 69 -8.67 -5.31 6.19
CA THR A 69 -9.89 -6.06 6.54
C THR A 69 -10.07 -6.21 8.06
N ALA A 70 -9.01 -6.10 8.85
CA ALA A 70 -9.06 -6.17 10.31
C ALA A 70 -9.58 -4.89 10.95
N ILE A 71 -9.26 -3.73 10.35
CA ILE A 71 -9.60 -2.42 10.92
C ILE A 71 -11.00 -1.97 10.49
N GLN A 72 -11.42 -2.34 9.29
CA GLN A 72 -12.72 -1.94 8.76
C GLN A 72 -13.87 -2.65 9.47
N LYS A 73 -14.91 -1.90 9.84
CA LYS A 73 -16.15 -2.49 10.35
C LYS A 73 -16.84 -3.33 9.26
N PRO A 74 -17.42 -4.50 9.60
CA PRO A 74 -18.15 -5.34 8.65
C PRO A 74 -19.31 -4.59 7.99
N ASP A 75 -19.29 -4.51 6.67
CA ASP A 75 -20.33 -3.87 5.86
C ASP A 75 -20.42 -4.53 4.48
N ILE A 76 -21.62 -4.55 3.89
CA ILE A 76 -21.90 -5.29 2.66
C ILE A 76 -21.10 -4.73 1.48
N LEU A 77 -20.99 -3.40 1.37
CA LEU A 77 -20.22 -2.78 0.30
C LEU A 77 -18.74 -3.13 0.43
N PHE A 78 -18.19 -3.07 1.64
CA PHE A 78 -16.79 -3.45 1.89
C PHE A 78 -16.54 -4.92 1.65
N ALA A 79 -17.48 -5.81 1.96
CA ALA A 79 -17.35 -7.23 1.67
C ALA A 79 -17.25 -7.51 0.17
N ILE A 80 -18.07 -6.84 -0.65
CA ILE A 80 -18.00 -6.95 -2.11
C ILE A 80 -16.64 -6.46 -2.59
N VAL A 81 -16.21 -5.29 -2.12
CA VAL A 81 -14.96 -4.69 -2.57
C VAL A 81 -13.74 -5.50 -2.13
N PHE A 82 -13.69 -5.95 -0.88
CA PHE A 82 -12.62 -6.82 -0.41
C PHE A 82 -12.61 -8.18 -1.11
N SER A 83 -13.78 -8.71 -1.49
CA SER A 83 -13.84 -9.90 -2.35
C SER A 83 -13.20 -9.65 -3.70
N ILE A 84 -13.48 -8.50 -4.34
CA ILE A 84 -12.87 -8.13 -5.63
C ILE A 84 -11.35 -7.96 -5.48
N VAL A 85 -10.89 -7.27 -4.44
CA VAL A 85 -9.46 -7.08 -4.19
C VAL A 85 -8.77 -8.43 -3.93
N PHE A 86 -9.37 -9.29 -3.11
CA PHE A 86 -8.84 -10.63 -2.82
C PHE A 86 -8.80 -11.50 -4.08
N TYR A 87 -9.84 -11.44 -4.92
CA TYR A 87 -9.85 -12.08 -6.23
C TYR A 87 -8.68 -11.61 -7.11
N TYR A 88 -8.44 -10.30 -7.16
CA TYR A 88 -7.31 -9.73 -7.90
C TYR A 88 -5.96 -10.22 -7.36
N ILE A 89 -5.79 -10.29 -6.04
CA ILE A 89 -4.56 -10.84 -5.42
C ILE A 89 -4.33 -12.28 -5.88
N LEU A 90 -5.36 -13.13 -5.84
CA LEU A 90 -5.26 -14.53 -6.29
C LEU A 90 -4.94 -14.64 -7.79
N LEU A 91 -5.55 -13.81 -8.64
CA LEU A 91 -5.28 -13.78 -10.07
C LEU A 91 -3.83 -13.39 -10.40
N VAL A 92 -3.27 -12.41 -9.69
CA VAL A 92 -1.87 -12.01 -9.88
C VAL A 92 -0.94 -13.11 -9.35
N LYS A 93 -1.29 -13.76 -8.23
CA LYS A 93 -0.51 -14.85 -7.63
C LYS A 93 -0.32 -16.01 -8.58
N ASP A 94 -1.41 -16.50 -9.18
CA ASP A 94 -1.39 -17.67 -10.05
C ASP A 94 -1.10 -17.32 -11.53
N LEU A 95 -0.58 -16.12 -11.79
CA LEU A 95 -0.04 -15.67 -13.08
C LEU A 95 -1.05 -15.70 -14.25
N LEU A 96 -2.35 -15.70 -13.95
CA LEU A 96 -3.41 -15.79 -14.95
C LEU A 96 -3.62 -14.47 -15.73
N LEU A 97 -3.08 -13.37 -15.22
CA LEU A 97 -3.16 -12.07 -15.88
C LEU A 97 -2.03 -11.89 -16.90
N ILE A 98 -2.42 -11.52 -18.11
CA ILE A 98 -1.53 -11.25 -19.24
C ILE A 98 -0.62 -10.04 -18.96
N ASN A 99 -1.14 -9.02 -18.24
CA ASN A 99 -0.38 -7.81 -17.90
C ASN A 99 -0.25 -7.64 -16.37
N ARG A 100 0.82 -8.23 -15.81
CA ARG A 100 1.08 -8.23 -14.35
C ARG A 100 1.38 -6.85 -13.79
N LYS A 101 2.03 -5.98 -14.58
CA LYS A 101 2.42 -4.64 -14.16
C LYS A 101 1.18 -3.80 -13.80
N PHE A 102 0.22 -3.77 -14.73
CA PHE A 102 -1.03 -3.05 -14.54
C PHE A 102 -1.86 -3.57 -13.36
N ALA A 103 -1.85 -4.89 -13.14
CA ALA A 103 -2.56 -5.49 -12.02
C ALA A 103 -1.96 -5.12 -10.65
N MET A 104 -0.63 -5.07 -10.55
CA MET A 104 0.07 -4.62 -9.34
C MET A 104 -0.16 -3.12 -9.07
N GLU A 105 -0.15 -2.29 -10.11
CA GLU A 105 -0.48 -0.86 -10.01
C GLU A 105 -1.92 -0.66 -9.52
N THR A 106 -2.87 -1.41 -10.07
CA THR A 106 -4.28 -1.35 -9.66
C THR A 106 -4.47 -1.80 -8.21
N LEU A 107 -3.78 -2.86 -7.77
CA LEU A 107 -3.81 -3.31 -6.38
C LEU A 107 -3.21 -2.26 -5.43
N THR A 108 -2.08 -1.67 -5.81
CA THR A 108 -1.41 -0.63 -5.02
C THR A 108 -2.30 0.59 -4.86
N LEU A 109 -2.92 1.06 -5.94
CA LEU A 109 -3.89 2.15 -5.91
C LEU A 109 -5.10 1.80 -5.06
N SER A 110 -5.65 0.60 -5.19
CA SER A 110 -6.82 0.16 -4.43
C SER A 110 -6.53 0.12 -2.93
N ILE A 111 -5.41 -0.47 -2.52
CA ILE A 111 -4.99 -0.53 -1.10
C ILE A 111 -4.74 0.89 -0.56
N SER A 112 -4.04 1.74 -1.33
CA SER A 112 -3.77 3.13 -0.93
C SER A 112 -5.07 3.92 -0.77
N PHE A 113 -6.03 3.72 -1.67
CA PHE A 113 -7.35 4.34 -1.59
C PHE A 113 -8.08 3.98 -0.30
N PHE A 114 -8.10 2.71 0.12
CA PHE A 114 -8.75 2.32 1.37
C PHE A 114 -8.10 2.93 2.60
N LEU A 115 -6.76 2.94 2.66
CA LEU A 115 -6.02 3.56 3.76
C LEU A 115 -6.32 5.07 3.88
N ILE A 116 -6.32 5.78 2.75
CA ILE A 116 -6.57 7.22 2.71
C ILE A 116 -8.06 7.54 2.93
N ARG A 117 -8.97 6.66 2.51
CA ARG A 117 -10.40 6.82 2.80
C ARG A 117 -10.66 6.83 4.29
N ASP A 118 -10.09 5.88 5.02
CA ASP A 118 -10.33 5.75 6.45
C ASP A 118 -9.85 7.00 7.19
N PHE A 119 -8.73 7.60 6.74
CA PHE A 119 -8.30 8.92 7.18
C PHE A 119 -9.42 9.96 7.00
N PHE A 120 -9.86 10.23 5.77
CA PHE A 120 -10.85 11.28 5.49
C PHE A 120 -12.21 11.05 6.18
N MET A 121 -12.62 9.78 6.37
CA MET A 121 -13.84 9.43 7.11
C MET A 121 -13.77 9.83 8.58
N ASN A 122 -12.60 9.71 9.21
CA ASN A 122 -12.41 10.12 10.61
C ASN A 122 -12.46 11.65 10.82
N TYR A 123 -12.24 12.46 9.78
CA TYR A 123 -12.31 13.94 9.85
C TYR A 123 -13.66 14.54 9.43
N GLY A 124 -14.69 13.72 9.18
CA GLY A 124 -16.06 14.21 8.97
C GLY A 124 -16.31 14.95 7.65
N ILE A 125 -15.44 14.85 6.64
CA ILE A 125 -15.62 15.51 5.33
C ILE A 125 -16.53 14.65 4.40
N GLU A 126 -17.69 14.22 4.90
CA GLU A 126 -18.50 13.13 4.33
C GLU A 126 -18.77 13.22 2.81
N LYS A 127 -19.03 14.43 2.28
CA LYS A 127 -19.41 14.62 0.86
C LYS A 127 -18.25 14.50 -0.13
N TRP A 128 -17.03 14.83 0.27
CA TRP A 128 -15.87 14.87 -0.63
C TRP A 128 -14.83 13.80 -0.33
N ASN A 129 -15.02 13.03 0.76
CA ASN A 129 -14.10 11.99 1.21
C ASN A 129 -13.68 11.04 0.10
N LEU A 130 -14.62 10.48 -0.66
CA LEU A 130 -14.30 9.51 -1.71
C LEU A 130 -13.46 10.11 -2.83
N ILE A 131 -13.79 11.35 -3.25
CA ILE A 131 -13.08 12.06 -4.31
C ILE A 131 -11.68 12.42 -3.85
N LEU A 132 -11.55 13.02 -2.65
CA LEU A 132 -10.26 13.37 -2.06
C LEU A 132 -9.39 12.12 -1.85
N SER A 133 -9.96 11.03 -1.36
CA SER A 133 -9.25 9.76 -1.16
C SER A 133 -8.75 9.18 -2.48
N PHE A 134 -9.56 9.27 -3.54
CA PHE A 134 -9.14 8.84 -4.87
C PHE A 134 -7.98 9.69 -5.40
N PHE A 135 -8.08 11.02 -5.34
CA PHE A 135 -7.00 11.92 -5.76
C PHE A 135 -5.71 11.70 -4.97
N PHE A 136 -5.79 11.62 -3.64
CA PHE A 136 -4.62 11.36 -2.81
C PHE A 136 -4.03 9.96 -3.05
N SER A 137 -4.85 8.93 -3.28
CA SER A 137 -4.36 7.61 -3.65
C SER A 137 -3.62 7.59 -4.98
N ALA A 138 -4.09 8.38 -5.95
CA ALA A 138 -3.41 8.56 -7.23
C ALA A 138 -2.07 9.29 -7.06
N ILE A 139 -2.02 10.32 -6.20
CA ILE A 139 -0.77 11.02 -5.85
C ILE A 139 0.22 10.04 -5.20
N VAL A 140 -0.22 9.24 -4.23
CA VAL A 140 0.63 8.22 -3.59
C VAL A 140 1.11 7.19 -4.61
N GLY A 141 0.22 6.71 -5.49
CA GLY A 141 0.59 5.79 -6.57
C GLY A 141 1.64 6.38 -7.52
N LEU A 142 1.48 7.65 -7.90
CA LEU A 142 2.46 8.38 -8.73
C LEU A 142 3.80 8.56 -8.01
N LEU A 143 3.79 8.88 -6.72
CA LEU A 143 5.01 9.00 -5.91
C LEU A 143 5.75 7.67 -5.83
N VAL A 144 5.04 6.58 -5.49
CA VAL A 144 5.62 5.23 -5.43
C VAL A 144 6.18 4.82 -6.79
N TYR A 145 5.42 5.05 -7.87
CA TYR A 145 5.88 4.75 -9.23
C TYR A 145 7.11 5.57 -9.61
N GLY A 146 7.07 6.89 -9.39
CA GLY A 146 8.15 7.82 -9.67
C GLY A 146 9.43 7.45 -8.93
N MET A 147 9.32 7.04 -7.67
CA MET A 147 10.46 6.55 -6.90
C MET A 147 11.00 5.23 -7.46
N ILE A 148 10.15 4.23 -7.72
CA ILE A 148 10.61 2.96 -8.30
C ILE A 148 11.32 3.18 -9.65
N SER A 149 10.78 4.04 -10.52
CA SER A 149 11.42 4.37 -11.79
C SER A 149 12.76 5.06 -11.58
N PHE A 150 12.81 6.05 -10.68
CA PHE A 150 14.03 6.75 -10.34
C PHE A 150 15.10 5.78 -9.82
N PHE A 151 14.75 4.87 -8.91
CA PHE A 151 15.69 3.87 -8.39
C PHE A 151 16.17 2.87 -9.44
N LYS A 152 15.31 2.49 -10.39
CA LYS A 152 15.67 1.54 -11.45
C LYS A 152 16.71 2.15 -12.39
N GLU A 153 16.54 3.43 -12.72
CA GLU A 153 17.46 4.19 -13.57
C GLU A 153 18.76 4.50 -12.82
N TYR A 154 18.66 4.91 -11.54
CA TYR A 154 19.81 5.28 -10.72
C TYR A 154 20.69 4.09 -10.30
N ASN A 155 20.13 2.89 -10.10
CA ASN A 155 20.90 1.68 -9.79
C ASN A 155 21.78 1.20 -10.96
N LEU A 156 21.48 1.62 -12.20
CA LEU A 156 22.25 1.26 -13.38
C LEU A 156 23.49 2.15 -13.56
N GLU A 157 23.48 3.38 -13.04
CA GLU A 157 24.51 4.40 -13.34
C GLU A 157 25.57 4.61 -12.26
N ARG A 158 25.27 4.38 -10.96
CA ARG A 158 26.22 4.64 -9.87
C ARG A 158 26.58 3.39 -9.06
N LYS A 159 27.89 3.15 -8.95
CA LYS A 159 28.50 2.04 -8.19
C LYS A 159 28.62 2.30 -6.69
N ASP A 160 28.30 3.52 -6.25
CA ASP A 160 28.51 3.95 -4.88
C ASP A 160 27.35 3.51 -3.96
N ASN A 161 27.67 2.86 -2.84
CA ASN A 161 26.66 2.27 -1.96
C ASN A 161 25.85 3.34 -1.19
N LEU A 162 26.44 4.51 -0.94
CA LEU A 162 25.80 5.58 -0.17
C LEU A 162 24.69 6.28 -0.98
N SER A 163 24.92 6.56 -2.26
CA SER A 163 23.91 7.19 -3.12
C SER A 163 22.67 6.31 -3.34
N LYS A 164 22.78 5.01 -3.07
CA LYS A 164 21.65 4.07 -3.11
C LYS A 164 20.81 4.12 -1.84
N ILE A 165 21.39 4.46 -0.68
CA ILE A 165 20.70 4.43 0.63
C ILE A 165 19.89 5.72 0.85
N ILE A 166 20.39 6.86 0.37
CA ILE A 166 19.78 8.18 0.59
C ILE A 166 18.30 8.23 0.18
N PRO A 167 17.90 7.76 -1.01
CA PRO A 167 16.50 7.87 -1.41
C PRO A 167 15.61 6.85 -0.69
N TRP A 168 16.17 5.75 -0.13
CA TRP A 168 15.43 4.86 0.79
C TRP A 168 15.15 5.53 2.13
N ILE A 169 16.11 6.27 2.68
CA ILE A 169 15.91 7.06 3.90
C ILE A 169 14.84 8.12 3.65
N MET A 170 14.89 8.82 2.51
CA MET A 170 13.85 9.79 2.14
C MET A 170 12.49 9.09 1.97
N PHE A 171 12.41 7.94 1.30
CA PHE A 171 11.15 7.20 1.19
C PHE A 171 10.59 6.82 2.56
N PHE A 172 11.46 6.30 3.44
CA PHE A 172 11.09 5.87 4.78
C PHE A 172 10.56 7.05 5.62
N LEU A 173 11.24 8.20 5.60
CA LEU A 173 10.80 9.40 6.29
C LEU A 173 9.47 9.94 5.75
N LEU A 174 9.27 9.92 4.43
CA LEU A 174 8.02 10.32 3.80
C LEU A 174 6.88 9.37 4.20
N TRP A 175 7.18 8.07 4.23
CA TRP A 175 6.23 7.05 4.65
C TRP A 175 5.85 7.19 6.12
N GLU A 176 6.80 7.44 7.02
CA GLU A 176 6.53 7.75 8.43
C GLU A 176 5.64 8.97 8.58
N LEU A 177 5.89 10.04 7.81
CA LEU A 177 5.04 11.23 7.80
C LEU A 177 3.62 10.95 7.34
N ILE A 178 3.45 10.11 6.32
CA ILE A 178 2.13 9.66 5.87
C ILE A 178 1.46 8.83 6.95
N LEU A 179 2.16 7.89 7.59
CA LEU A 179 1.61 7.07 8.67
C LEU A 179 1.19 7.92 9.87
N VAL A 180 2.05 8.83 10.30
CA VAL A 180 1.76 9.80 11.37
C VAL A 180 0.57 10.66 10.99
N GLY A 181 0.55 11.13 9.75
CA GLY A 181 -0.52 11.91 9.17
C GLY A 181 -1.83 11.13 9.01
N ILE A 182 -1.85 9.80 8.98
CA ILE A 182 -3.07 9.01 8.75
C ILE A 182 -3.58 8.34 10.03
N PHE A 183 -2.68 7.77 10.83
CA PHE A 183 -3.03 6.79 11.86
C PHE A 183 -2.96 7.32 13.29
N ILE A 184 -2.34 8.47 13.54
CA ILE A 184 -2.21 8.95 14.92
C ILE A 184 -3.49 9.67 15.32
N PRO A 185 -4.21 9.19 16.35
CA PRO A 185 -5.47 9.77 16.81
C PRO A 185 -5.21 11.01 17.69
N ILE A 186 -4.48 11.98 17.15
CA ILE A 186 -4.21 13.27 17.78
C ILE A 186 -5.08 14.36 17.15
N ASN A 187 -5.27 15.45 17.88
CA ASN A 187 -6.00 16.60 17.36
C ASN A 187 -5.38 17.09 16.03
N PHE A 188 -6.26 17.42 15.08
CA PHE A 188 -5.92 17.90 13.73
C PHE A 188 -4.85 19.00 13.71
N ILE A 189 -4.84 19.88 14.70
CA ILE A 189 -3.82 20.93 14.82
C ILE A 189 -2.42 20.31 14.99
N TYR A 190 -2.26 19.36 15.91
CA TYR A 190 -0.98 18.70 16.15
C TYR A 190 -0.54 17.86 14.96
N GLN A 191 -1.48 17.14 14.34
CA GLN A 191 -1.21 16.35 13.15
C GLN A 191 -0.76 17.22 11.97
N SER A 192 -1.41 18.36 11.76
CA SER A 192 -1.05 19.32 10.71
C SER A 192 0.33 19.92 10.96
N ILE A 193 0.66 20.27 12.21
CA ILE A 193 1.98 20.76 12.61
C ILE A 193 3.04 19.70 12.31
N ILE A 194 2.79 18.45 12.68
CA ILE A 194 3.73 17.35 12.46
C ILE A 194 3.96 17.09 10.97
N VAL A 195 2.89 17.05 10.16
CA VAL A 195 2.98 16.92 8.71
C VAL A 195 3.75 18.11 8.11
N PHE A 196 3.47 19.33 8.55
CA PHE A 196 4.14 20.55 8.07
C PHE A 196 5.64 20.56 8.38
N ILE A 197 6.01 20.22 9.61
CA ILE A 197 7.41 20.13 10.04
C ILE A 197 8.13 19.08 9.19
N GLY A 198 7.52 17.90 9.07
CA GLY A 198 8.09 16.85 8.25
C GLY A 198 8.26 17.24 6.79
N PHE A 199 7.28 17.93 6.20
CA PHE A 199 7.36 18.44 4.83
C PHE A 199 8.48 19.47 4.67
N THR A 200 8.70 20.32 5.67
CA THR A 200 9.79 21.31 5.68
C THR A 200 11.16 20.63 5.64
N PHE A 201 11.37 19.62 6.50
CA PHE A 201 12.60 18.83 6.48
C PHE A 201 12.75 18.01 5.19
N PHE A 202 11.63 17.51 4.65
CA PHE A 202 11.64 16.79 3.39
C PHE A 202 12.07 17.68 2.22
N TYR A 203 11.54 18.89 2.17
CA TYR A 203 11.93 19.91 1.21
C TYR A 203 13.42 20.22 1.33
N GLU A 204 13.94 20.40 2.54
CA GLU A 204 15.37 20.66 2.73
C GLU A 204 16.25 19.49 2.26
N LEU A 205 15.86 18.24 2.52
CA LEU A 205 16.57 17.06 2.01
C LEU A 205 16.51 16.97 0.48
N ILE A 206 15.36 17.28 -0.13
CA ILE A 206 15.22 17.30 -1.59
C ILE A 206 16.13 18.38 -2.20
N MET A 207 16.10 19.59 -1.67
CA MET A 207 16.92 20.70 -2.17
C MET A 207 18.41 20.39 -1.94
N GLY A 208 18.79 19.91 -0.76
CA GLY A 208 20.19 19.51 -0.52
C GLY A 208 20.66 18.41 -1.48
N TYR A 209 19.76 17.52 -1.93
CA TYR A 209 20.06 16.48 -2.90
C TYR A 209 20.24 17.06 -4.30
N PHE A 210 19.33 17.94 -4.75
CA PHE A 210 19.41 18.58 -6.05
C PHE A 210 20.65 19.47 -6.22
N TRP A 211 21.11 20.12 -5.15
CA TRP A 211 22.30 20.97 -5.14
C TRP A 211 23.60 20.21 -4.83
N ASN A 212 23.57 18.88 -4.68
CA ASN A 212 24.73 18.06 -4.28
C ASN A 212 25.39 18.49 -2.94
N GLU A 213 24.65 19.19 -2.07
CA GLU A 213 25.09 19.59 -0.73
C GLU A 213 24.77 18.53 0.33
N LEU A 214 24.17 17.41 -0.08
CA LEU A 214 23.74 16.36 0.82
C LEU A 214 24.94 15.52 1.32
N SER A 215 25.52 15.93 2.44
CA SER A 215 26.52 15.13 3.17
C SER A 215 25.83 14.11 4.09
N ARG A 216 26.51 13.00 4.37
CA ARG A 216 26.02 11.96 5.30
C ARG A 216 25.70 12.56 6.68
N GLU A 217 26.54 13.48 7.15
CA GLU A 217 26.36 14.20 8.41
C GLU A 217 25.09 15.05 8.39
N ARG A 218 24.83 15.78 7.30
CA ARG A 218 23.63 16.63 7.17
C ARG A 218 22.34 15.80 7.19
N ILE A 219 22.33 14.63 6.55
CA ILE A 219 21.19 13.70 6.59
C ILE A 219 20.93 13.21 8.02
N PHE A 220 21.98 12.81 8.75
CA PHE A 220 21.84 12.36 10.14
C PHE A 220 21.34 13.49 11.05
N ILE A 221 21.88 14.70 10.90
CA ILE A 221 21.45 15.87 11.66
C ILE A 221 19.96 16.15 11.40
N ILE A 222 19.55 16.27 10.13
CA ILE A 222 18.16 16.52 9.75
C ILE A 222 17.23 15.42 10.26
N SER A 223 17.59 14.15 10.08
CA SER A 223 16.76 13.01 10.51
C SER A 223 16.64 12.96 12.03
N SER A 224 17.73 13.24 12.76
CA SER A 224 17.72 13.29 14.24
C SER A 224 16.89 14.46 14.77
N ALA A 225 16.97 15.63 14.12
CA ALA A 225 16.17 16.80 14.48
C ALA A 225 14.67 16.55 14.25
N LEU A 226 14.32 15.97 13.10
CA LEU A 226 12.95 15.57 12.80
C LEU A 226 12.45 14.54 13.81
N PHE A 227 13.23 13.50 14.09
CA PHE A 227 12.87 12.47 15.06
C PHE A 227 12.65 13.05 16.46
N SER A 228 13.58 13.88 16.95
CA SER A 228 13.46 14.53 18.25
C SER A 228 12.23 15.43 18.34
N LEU A 229 11.93 16.19 17.29
CA LEU A 229 10.74 17.02 17.22
C LEU A 229 9.48 16.16 17.21
N MET A 230 9.43 15.10 16.42
CA MET A 230 8.28 14.18 16.41
C MET A 230 8.03 13.58 17.80
N VAL A 231 9.07 13.12 18.49
CA VAL A 231 8.95 12.57 19.85
C VAL A 231 8.41 13.63 20.82
N LEU A 232 8.92 14.86 20.77
CA LEU A 232 8.44 15.96 21.61
C LEU A 232 6.97 16.29 21.33
N PHE A 233 6.58 16.40 20.05
CA PHE A 233 5.20 16.68 19.67
C PHE A 233 4.26 15.57 20.09
N LEU A 234 4.63 14.30 19.87
CA LEU A 234 3.84 13.15 20.31
C LEU A 234 3.71 13.08 21.83
N PHE A 235 4.76 13.40 22.57
CA PHE A 235 4.70 13.44 24.03
C PHE A 235 3.81 14.59 24.54
N SER A 236 3.85 15.74 23.87
CA SER A 236 3.06 16.92 24.24
C SER A 236 1.59 16.84 23.81
N ALA A 237 1.27 15.99 22.84
CA ALA A 237 -0.06 15.93 22.26
C ALA A 237 -1.05 15.38 23.31
N PRO A 238 -2.23 16.01 23.48
CA PRO A 238 -3.32 15.39 24.21
C PRO A 238 -3.81 14.19 23.40
N TRP A 239 -3.52 13.00 23.90
CA TRP A 239 -3.99 11.73 23.34
C TRP A 239 -5.48 11.59 23.66
N PHE A 240 -6.29 11.33 22.64
CA PHE A 240 -7.74 11.10 22.77
C PHE A 240 -8.06 9.60 22.75
#